data_AF-A0A1G9AJV5-F1
#
_entry.id   AF-A0A1G9AJV5-F1
#
_cell.length_a   1.000
_cell.length_b   1.000
_cell.length_c   1.000
_cell.angle_alpha   90.00
_cell.angle_beta   90.00
_cell.angle_gamma   90.00
#
_symmetry.space_group_name_H-M   'P 1'
#
loop_
_entity.id
_entity.type
_entity.pdbx_description
1 polymer ?
#
loop_
_entity_poly.entity_id
_entity_poly.type
_entity_poly.pdbx_seq_one_letter_code
_entity_poly.pdbx_strand_id
1 'polypeptide(L)' 'MNLRVLEVLAAFGCLALFILLLVVLPGLMVGMEGLSYIIALIVFIAVLSTAGYMIDKVAA' A
#
# COMPACT_ATOMS: atom_id res chain seq x y z
N MET A 1 17.52 -11.13 -7.99
CA MET A 1 16.83 -11.70 -6.82
C MET A 1 15.86 -12.76 -7.30
N ASN A 2 15.57 -13.77 -6.49
CA ASN A 2 14.51 -14.72 -6.81
C ASN A 2 13.16 -13.97 -6.81
N LEU A 3 12.37 -14.09 -7.89
CA LEU A 3 11.10 -13.38 -8.10
C LEU A 3 10.16 -13.49 -6.88
N ARG A 4 10.11 -14.68 -6.26
CA ARG A 4 9.36 -14.91 -5.02
C ARG A 4 9.74 -13.99 -3.87
N VAL A 5 11.03 -13.66 -3.74
CA VAL A 5 11.49 -12.76 -2.66
C VAL A 5 11.00 -11.33 -2.91
N LEU A 6 10.94 -10.91 -4.17
CA LEU A 6 10.43 -9.59 -4.55
C LEU A 6 8.93 -9.48 -4.27
N GLU A 7 8.15 -10.51 -4.59
CA GLU A 7 6.71 -10.59 -4.28
C GLU A 7 6.45 -10.49 -2.78
N VAL A 8 7.17 -11.27 -1.98
CA VAL A 8 7.02 -11.26 -0.51
C VAL A 8 7.40 -9.89 0.06
N LEU A 9 8.49 -9.29 -0.41
CA LEU A 9 8.93 -7.99 0.07
C LEU A 9 7.96 -6.87 -0.32
N ALA A 10 7.40 -6.93 -1.52
CA ALA A 10 6.39 -5.97 -1.99
C ALA A 10 5.09 -6.11 -1.19
N ALA A 11 4.62 -7.33 -0.92
CA ALA A 11 3.45 -7.58 -0.10
C ALA A 11 3.64 -7.06 1.33
N PHE A 12 4.80 -7.34 1.94
CA PHE A 12 5.14 -6.87 3.28
C PHE A 12 5.27 -5.34 3.33
N GLY A 13 5.88 -4.73 2.31
CA GLY A 13 5.99 -3.28 2.16
C GLY A 13 4.63 -2.60 2.02
N CYS A 14 3.73 -3.14 1.20
CA CYS A 14 2.37 -2.63 1.05
C CYS A 14 1.59 -2.72 2.37
N LEU A 15 1.74 -3.82 3.11
CA LEU A 15 1.08 -3.99 4.41
C LEU A 15 1.59 -2.98 5.44
N ALA A 16 2.91 -2.78 5.52
CA ALA A 16 3.49 -1.78 6.41
C ALA A 16 3.01 -0.36 6.05
N LEU A 17 2.99 -0.02 4.76
CA LEU A 17 2.49 1.26 4.27
C LEU A 17 1.01 1.48 4.61
N PHE A 18 0.19 0.44 4.50
CA PHE A 18 -1.24 0.52 4.86
C PHE A 18 -1.45 0.81 6.34
N ILE A 19 -0.74 0.09 7.21
CA ILE A 19 -0.79 0.33 8.66
C ILE A 19 -0.37 1.77 8.98
N LEU A 20 0.70 2.25 8.34
CA LEU A 20 1.20 3.60 8.52
C LEU A 20 0.13 4.65 8.12
N LEU A 21 -0.53 4.45 6.98
CA LEU A 21 -1.65 5.29 6.55
C LEU A 21 -2.81 5.26 7.55
N LEU A 22 -3.18 4.10 8.09
CA LEU A 22 -4.27 3.99 9.06
C LEU A 22 -3.96 4.73 10.38
N VAL A 23 -2.69 4.81 10.78
CA VAL A 23 -2.31 5.48 12.03
C VAL A 23 -2.13 6.99 11.82
N VAL A 24 -1.47 7.40 10.75
CA VAL A 24 -1.05 8.79 10.55
C VAL A 24 -2.15 9.64 9.91
N LEU A 25 -2.86 9.10 8.92
CA LEU A 25 -3.78 9.89 8.11
C LEU A 25 -5.00 10.44 8.88
N PRO A 26 -5.63 9.68 9.82
CA PRO A 26 -6.72 10.22 10.63
C PRO A 26 -6.27 11.41 11.50
N GLY A 27 -5.04 11.35 12.04
CA GLY A 27 -4.47 12.44 12.84
C GLY A 27 -4.21 13.72 12.04
N LEU A 28 -4.06 13.62 10.72
CA LEU A 28 -3.91 14.75 9.80
C LEU A 28 -5.26 15.30 9.30
N MET A 29 -6.35 14.53 9.45
CA MET A 29 -7.68 14.86 8.94
C MET A 29 -8.73 14.94 10.08
N VAL A 30 -8.38 15.67 11.14
CA VAL A 30 -9.23 15.85 12.33
C VAL A 30 -10.59 16.44 11.94
N GLY A 31 -11.68 15.81 12.40
CA GLY A 31 -13.05 16.19 12.05
C GLY A 31 -13.57 15.57 10.74
N MET A 32 -12.74 14.81 10.02
CA MET A 32 -13.12 14.03 8.84
C MET A 32 -12.51 12.61 8.91
N GLU A 33 -12.39 12.01 10.10
CA GLU A 33 -11.63 10.78 10.29
C GLU A 33 -12.17 9.63 9.42
N GLY A 34 -13.48 9.56 9.21
CA GLY A 34 -14.12 8.55 8.36
C GLY A 34 -13.60 8.56 6.91
N LEU A 35 -13.38 9.75 6.33
CA LEU A 35 -12.86 9.88 4.97
C LEU A 35 -11.39 9.51 4.87
N SER A 36 -10.62 9.69 5.94
CA SER A 36 -9.20 9.32 5.96
C SER A 36 -9.02 7.81 5.74
N TYR A 37 -9.88 6.95 6.31
CA TYR A 37 -9.81 5.51 6.10
C TYR A 37 -10.11 5.11 4.65
N ILE A 38 -11.04 5.80 4.00
CA ILE A 38 -11.38 5.58 2.59
C ILE A 38 -10.19 5.98 1.71
N ILE A 39 -9.58 7.12 1.97
CA ILE A 39 -8.39 7.58 1.25
C ILE A 39 -7.22 6.60 1.46
N ALA A 40 -6.99 6.14 2.70
CA ALA A 40 -5.97 5.15 2.99
C ALA A 40 -6.16 3.85 2.20
N LEU A 41 -7.41 3.37 2.06
CA LEU A 41 -7.74 2.21 1.24
C LEU A 41 -7.48 2.45 -0.24
N ILE A 42 -7.88 3.60 -0.79
CA ILE A 42 -7.65 3.95 -2.20
C ILE A 42 -6.15 3.98 -2.50
N VAL A 43 -5.37 4.65 -1.64
CA VAL A 43 -3.91 4.73 -1.79
C VAL A 43 -3.28 3.35 -1.69
N PHE A 44 -3.69 2.52 -0.72
CA PHE A 44 -3.18 1.17 -0.57
C PHE A 44 -3.43 0.31 -1.82
N ILE A 45 -4.65 0.33 -2.37
CA ILE A 45 -5.00 -0.43 -3.57
C ILE A 45 -4.17 0.05 -4.77
N ALA A 46 -4.00 1.36 -4.93
CA ALA A 46 -3.18 1.93 -6.00
C ALA A 46 -1.70 1.50 -5.89
N VAL A 47 -1.13 1.51 -4.69
CA VAL A 47 0.25 1.06 -4.43
C VAL A 47 0.38 -0.45 -4.69
N LEU A 48 -0.57 -1.27 -4.23
CA LEU A 48 -0.53 -2.71 -4.44
C LEU A 48 -0.66 -3.07 -5.93
N SER A 49 -1.55 -2.39 -6.66
CA SER A 49 -1.71 -2.57 -8.10
C SER A 49 -0.44 -2.18 -8.87
N THR A 50 0.18 -1.05 -8.53
CA THR A 50 1.43 -0.62 -9.18
C THR A 50 2.60 -1.53 -8.83
N ALA A 51 2.71 -2.00 -7.59
CA ALA A 51 3.73 -2.96 -7.18
C ALA A 51 3.59 -4.30 -7.93
N GLY A 52 2.37 -4.83 -8.05
CA GLY A 52 2.08 -6.03 -8.83
C GLY A 52 2.44 -5.86 -10.31
N TYR A 53 2.01 -4.77 -10.94
CA TYR A 53 2.35 -4.46 -12.33
C TYR A 53 3.86 -4.38 -12.58
N MET A 54 4.60 -3.75 -11.66
CA MET A 54 6.06 -3.62 -11.78
C MET A 54 6.76 -4.97 -11.64
N ILE A 55 6.28 -5.85 -10.76
CA ILE A 55 6.80 -7.22 -10.63
C ILE A 55 6.52 -8.02 -11.89
N ASP A 56 5.29 -7.97 -12.41
CA ASP A 56 4.90 -8.66 -13.64
C ASP A 56 5.76 -8.22 -14.83
N LYS A 57 6.06 -6.92 -14.94
CA LYS A 57 6.93 -6.39 -16.00
C LYS A 57 8.38 -6.87 -15.89
N VAL A 58 8.86 -7.21 -14.69
CA VAL A 58 10.21 -7.77 -14.47
C VAL A 58 10.22 -9.30 -14.68
N ALA A 59 9.07 -9.95 -14.53
CA ALA A 59 8.90 -11.39 -14.73
C ALA A 59 8.70 -11.79 -16.19
N ALA A 60 8.13 -10.89 -17.02
CA ALA A 60 7.92 -11.04 -18.46
C ALA A 60 9.21 -10.79 -19.28
#